data_AF-A0A517Y640-F1
#
_entry.id   AF-A0A517Y640-F1
#
_cell.length_a   1.000
_cell.length_b   1.000
_cell.length_c   1.000
_cell.angle_alpha   90.00
_cell.angle_beta   90.00
_cell.angle_gamma   90.00
#
_symmetry.space_group_name_H-M   'P 1'
#
loop_
_entity.id
_entity.type
_entity.pdbx_description
1 polymer ?
#
loop_
_entity_poly.entity_id
_entity_poly.type
_entity_poly.pdbx_seq_one_letter_code
_entity_poly.pdbx_strand_id
1 'polypeptide(L)'
;MTWFASIALWYAKFVTRRSIDNYYFWDGIEIRRVDVLPISRAAASERGLSDDVLARMNSGSTDAAGAMAAAVRHVFRVPPHSRGGLSERQLIELFIDFAGQLDRAMKTTPFFKE
;
A
#
# COMPACT_ATOMS: atom_id res chain seq x y z
N MET A 1 -4.09 15.28 10.74
CA MET A 1 -4.09 14.82 9.33
C MET A 1 -3.16 13.64 9.27
N THR A 2 -3.66 12.45 8.91
CA THR A 2 -2.83 11.25 8.83
C THR A 2 -1.90 11.34 7.62
N TRP A 3 -0.67 10.86 7.74
CA TRP A 3 0.35 10.86 6.69
C TRP A 3 -0.16 10.15 5.42
N PHE A 4 -0.99 9.11 5.58
CA PHE A 4 -1.67 8.45 4.46
C PHE A 4 -2.79 9.25 3.79
N ALA A 5 -3.58 10.01 4.56
CA ALA A 5 -4.56 10.93 3.98
C ALA A 5 -3.85 12.01 3.15
N SER A 6 -2.68 12.47 3.61
CA SER A 6 -1.82 13.36 2.85
C SER A 6 -1.30 12.69 1.58
N ILE A 7 -0.78 11.45 1.62
CA ILE A 7 -0.32 10.75 0.41
C ILE A 7 -1.45 10.55 -0.60
N ALA A 8 -2.65 10.11 -0.18
CA ALA A 8 -3.75 9.85 -1.09
C ALA A 8 -4.42 11.12 -1.66
N LEU A 9 -4.62 12.16 -0.86
CA LEU A 9 -5.11 13.47 -1.34
C LEU A 9 -4.09 14.13 -2.27
N TRP A 10 -2.80 13.99 -1.98
CA TRP A 10 -1.73 14.55 -2.79
C TRP A 10 -1.55 13.76 -4.09
N TYR A 11 -1.66 12.43 -4.06
CA TYR A 11 -1.63 11.56 -5.24
C TYR A 11 -2.85 11.78 -6.15
N ALA A 12 -4.06 11.97 -5.60
CA ALA A 12 -5.24 12.35 -6.39
C ALA A 12 -5.04 13.66 -7.18
N LYS A 13 -4.17 14.56 -6.68
CA LYS A 13 -3.78 15.80 -7.35
C LYS A 13 -2.63 15.63 -8.35
N PHE A 14 -1.80 14.58 -8.21
CA PHE A 14 -0.59 14.31 -9.00
C PHE A 14 -0.80 13.35 -10.20
N VAL A 15 -1.87 12.55 -10.18
CA VAL A 15 -2.19 11.48 -11.16
C VAL A 15 -2.62 11.99 -12.55
N THR A 16 -2.38 13.27 -12.85
CA THR A 16 -2.39 13.73 -14.25
C THR A 16 -1.10 13.37 -15.00
N ARG A 17 -0.08 12.80 -14.33
CA ARG A 17 1.22 12.43 -14.95
C ARG A 17 1.65 10.97 -14.72
N ARG A 18 1.17 10.08 -15.59
CA ARG A 18 1.72 8.82 -16.19
C ARG A 18 2.84 7.95 -15.55
N SER A 19 3.49 8.27 -14.43
CA SER A 19 4.74 7.56 -14.07
C SER A 19 4.55 6.18 -13.43
N ILE A 20 3.39 5.86 -12.83
CA ILE A 20 3.03 4.48 -12.46
C ILE A 20 1.54 4.25 -12.69
N ASP A 21 1.18 3.75 -13.86
CA ASP A 21 -0.21 3.34 -14.13
C ASP A 21 -0.52 2.00 -13.45
N ASN A 22 0.48 1.12 -13.27
CA ASN A 22 0.29 -0.26 -12.80
C ASN A 22 1.37 -0.68 -11.80
N TYR A 23 0.95 -1.42 -10.77
CA TYR A 23 1.82 -2.10 -9.81
C TYR A 23 1.70 -3.62 -10.00
N TYR A 24 2.84 -4.31 -10.00
CA TYR A 24 2.93 -5.75 -10.18
C TYR A 24 3.45 -6.39 -8.91
N PHE A 25 2.82 -7.48 -8.47
CA PHE A 25 3.26 -8.21 -7.27
C PHE A 25 2.87 -9.69 -7.33
N TRP A 26 3.56 -10.52 -6.55
CA TRP A 26 3.22 -11.93 -6.36
C TRP A 26 2.21 -12.08 -5.22
N ASP A 27 1.09 -12.78 -5.43
CA ASP A 27 0.04 -12.95 -4.40
C ASP A 27 0.11 -14.29 -3.63
N GLY A 28 1.13 -15.10 -3.92
CA GLY A 28 1.26 -16.47 -3.40
C GLY A 28 0.99 -17.54 -4.46
N ILE A 29 0.28 -17.19 -5.54
CA ILE A 29 -0.18 -18.12 -6.57
C ILE A 29 0.24 -17.64 -7.96
N GLU A 30 0.08 -16.34 -8.23
CA GLU A 30 0.37 -15.74 -9.53
C GLU A 30 0.93 -14.32 -9.39
N ILE A 31 1.49 -13.80 -10.49
CA ILE A 31 1.86 -12.39 -10.59
C ILE A 31 0.60 -11.60 -10.95
N ARG A 32 0.20 -10.72 -10.04
CA ARG A 32 -0.94 -9.82 -10.18
C ARG A 32 -0.50 -8.47 -10.71
N ARG A 33 -1.39 -7.85 -11.48
CA ARG A 33 -1.29 -6.47 -11.94
C ARG A 33 -2.48 -5.69 -11.38
N VAL A 34 -2.22 -4.54 -10.76
CA VAL A 34 -3.26 -3.66 -10.25
C VAL A 34 -3.01 -2.22 -10.67
N ASP A 35 -4.09 -1.49 -10.95
CA ASP A 35 -4.03 -0.06 -11.15
C ASP A 35 -3.67 0.63 -9.83
N VAL A 36 -2.69 1.52 -9.87
CA VAL A 36 -2.17 2.14 -8.64
C VAL A 36 -3.18 3.09 -8.02
N LEU A 37 -3.86 3.91 -8.83
CA LEU A 37 -4.80 4.92 -8.30
C LEU A 37 -5.95 4.30 -7.48
N PRO A 38 -6.67 3.27 -7.97
CA PRO A 38 -7.70 2.60 -7.17
C PRO A 38 -7.15 1.96 -5.89
N ILE A 39 -5.98 1.32 -5.96
CA ILE A 39 -5.34 0.70 -4.79
C ILE A 39 -4.93 1.75 -3.75
N SER A 40 -4.32 2.85 -4.17
CA SER A 40 -3.95 3.95 -3.26
C SER A 40 -5.18 4.55 -2.57
N ARG A 41 -6.30 4.69 -3.29
CA ARG A 41 -7.57 5.16 -2.70
C ARG A 41 -8.15 4.15 -1.70
N ALA A 42 -8.16 2.87 -2.06
CA ALA A 42 -8.62 1.80 -1.17
C ALA A 42 -7.77 1.75 0.10
N ALA A 43 -6.44 1.80 -0.04
CA ALA A 43 -5.50 1.81 1.08
C ALA A 43 -5.73 2.99 2.03
N ALA A 44 -5.97 4.19 1.49
CA ALA A 44 -6.21 5.39 2.31
C ALA A 44 -7.55 5.38 3.05
N SER A 45 -8.53 4.61 2.56
CA SER A 45 -9.82 4.41 3.24
C SER A 45 -9.81 3.26 4.25
N GLU A 46 -8.75 2.46 4.29
CA GLU A 46 -8.69 1.24 5.10
C GLU A 46 -8.19 1.52 6.52
N ARG A 47 -8.97 1.11 7.53
CA ARG A 47 -8.67 1.42 8.93
C ARG A 47 -7.44 0.69 9.44
N GLY A 48 -7.16 -0.50 8.94
CA GLY A 48 -5.96 -1.28 9.29
C GLY A 48 -4.66 -0.72 8.70
N LEU A 49 -4.73 0.34 7.88
CA LEU A 49 -3.57 1.05 7.31
C LEU A 49 -3.43 2.48 7.87
N SER A 50 -4.07 2.77 8.99
CA SER A 50 -3.97 4.08 9.64
C SER A 50 -2.60 4.29 10.30
N ASP A 51 -2.24 5.56 10.48
CA ASP A 51 -1.02 5.96 11.19
C ASP A 51 -0.92 5.34 12.59
N ASP A 52 -2.06 5.18 13.29
CA ASP A 52 -2.10 4.59 14.63
C ASP A 52 -1.71 3.11 14.60
N VAL A 53 -2.20 2.35 13.61
CA VAL A 53 -1.84 0.94 13.44
C VAL A 53 -0.35 0.81 13.08
N LEU A 54 0.16 1.69 12.21
CA LEU A 54 1.58 1.71 11.85
C LEU A 54 2.48 2.07 13.04
N ALA A 55 2.08 3.06 13.84
CA ALA A 55 2.82 3.45 15.04
C ALA A 55 2.87 2.29 16.06
N ARG A 56 1.75 1.59 16.27
CA ARG A 56 1.68 0.41 17.14
C ARG A 56 2.49 -0.77 16.59
N MET A 57 2.53 -0.94 15.27
CA MET A 57 3.36 -1.96 14.65
C MET A 57 4.85 -1.65 14.86
N ASN A 58 5.27 -0.39 14.72
CA ASN A 58 6.64 0.04 14.95
C ASN A 58 7.07 -0.11 16.42
N SER A 59 6.12 -0.09 17.37
CA SER A 59 6.39 -0.41 18.78
C SER A 59 6.36 -1.92 19.09
N GLY A 60 6.25 -2.78 18.07
CA GLY A 60 6.29 -4.25 18.22
C GLY A 60 4.95 -4.92 18.54
N SER A 61 3.81 -4.26 18.35
CA SER A 61 2.49 -4.86 18.61
C SER A 61 2.11 -5.88 17.53
N THR A 62 1.99 -7.15 17.92
CA THR A 62 1.55 -8.26 17.03
C THR A 62 0.12 -8.08 16.54
N ASP A 63 -0.77 -7.54 17.39
CA ASP A 63 -2.16 -7.29 17.02
C ASP A 63 -2.26 -6.24 15.91
N ALA A 64 -1.40 -5.22 15.95
CA ALA A 64 -1.32 -4.20 14.91
C ALA A 64 -0.78 -4.79 13.59
N ALA A 65 0.20 -5.69 13.67
CA ALA A 65 0.70 -6.42 12.51
C ALA A 65 -0.40 -7.30 11.86
N GLY A 66 -1.20 -8.01 12.65
CA GLY A 66 -2.34 -8.78 12.16
C GLY A 66 -3.42 -7.91 11.51
N ALA A 67 -3.76 -6.78 12.13
CA ALA A 67 -4.72 -5.82 11.58
C ALA A 67 -4.25 -5.24 10.24
N MET A 68 -2.96 -4.90 10.14
CA MET A 68 -2.33 -4.43 8.91
C MET A 68 -2.34 -5.50 7.83
N ALA A 69 -1.92 -6.74 8.15
CA ALA A 69 -1.93 -7.83 7.19
C ALA A 69 -3.34 -8.13 6.64
N ALA A 70 -4.36 -8.10 7.51
CA ALA A 70 -5.76 -8.25 7.11
C ALA A 70 -6.21 -7.13 6.15
N ALA A 71 -5.86 -5.89 6.46
CA ALA A 71 -6.13 -4.74 5.62
C ALA A 71 -5.43 -4.80 4.27
N VAL A 72 -4.14 -5.15 4.23
CA VAL A 72 -3.40 -5.34 2.96
C VAL A 72 -4.05 -6.44 2.13
N ARG A 73 -4.40 -7.58 2.75
CA ARG A 73 -5.08 -8.67 2.04
C ARG A 73 -6.38 -8.19 1.40
N HIS A 74 -7.17 -7.40 2.12
CA HIS A 74 -8.42 -6.83 1.61
C HIS A 74 -8.17 -5.87 0.44
N VAL A 75 -7.25 -4.91 0.60
CA VAL A 75 -6.92 -3.89 -0.41
C VAL A 75 -6.39 -4.52 -1.70
N PHE A 76 -5.44 -5.45 -1.58
CA PHE A 76 -4.79 -6.11 -2.72
C PHE A 76 -5.55 -7.34 -3.21
N ARG A 77 -6.67 -7.71 -2.55
CA ARG A 77 -7.48 -8.90 -2.84
C ARG A 77 -6.65 -10.20 -2.91
N VAL A 78 -5.67 -10.32 -2.02
CA VAL A 78 -4.80 -11.49 -1.93
C VAL A 78 -5.60 -12.68 -1.37
N PRO A 79 -5.46 -13.89 -1.93
CA PRO A 79 -6.11 -15.08 -1.37
C PRO A 79 -5.74 -15.32 0.10
N PRO A 80 -6.59 -16.04 0.87
CA PRO A 80 -6.22 -16.46 2.21
C PRO A 80 -5.03 -17.44 2.15
N HIS A 81 -4.20 -17.44 3.20
CA HIS A 81 -3.00 -18.27 3.25
C HIS A 81 -3.30 -19.77 3.10
N SER A 82 -4.44 -20.24 3.62
CA SER A 82 -4.92 -21.62 3.48
C SER A 82 -5.20 -22.06 2.04
N ARG A 83 -5.25 -21.11 1.09
CA ARG A 83 -5.41 -21.37 -0.36
C ARG A 83 -4.13 -21.08 -1.15
N GLY A 84 -2.98 -20.98 -0.49
CA GLY A 84 -1.69 -20.65 -1.11
C GLY A 84 -1.40 -19.16 -1.22
N GLY A 85 -2.23 -18.29 -0.64
CA GLY A 85 -1.95 -16.86 -0.58
C GLY A 85 -0.81 -16.49 0.38
N LEU A 86 -0.47 -15.20 0.43
CA LEU A 86 0.62 -14.70 1.28
C LEU A 86 0.33 -14.86 2.80
N SER A 87 1.41 -15.14 3.54
CA SER A 87 1.46 -15.04 5.01
C SER A 87 1.33 -13.59 5.49
N GLU A 88 1.08 -13.38 6.79
CA GLU A 88 0.96 -12.03 7.36
C GLU A 88 2.22 -11.18 7.14
N ARG A 89 3.39 -11.77 7.37
CA ARG A 89 4.67 -11.10 7.13
C ARG A 89 4.81 -10.67 5.67
N GLN A 90 4.51 -11.55 4.72
CA GLN A 90 4.62 -11.26 3.29
C GLN A 90 3.61 -10.19 2.85
N LEU A 91 2.45 -10.10 3.49
CA LEU A 91 1.49 -9.01 3.24
C LEU A 91 2.03 -7.67 3.73
N ILE A 92 2.67 -7.63 4.89
CA ILE A 92 3.31 -6.41 5.38
C ILE A 92 4.45 -5.99 4.44
N GLU A 93 5.28 -6.95 4.01
CA GLU A 93 6.36 -6.71 3.02
C GLU A 93 5.82 -6.20 1.68
N LEU A 94 4.72 -6.78 1.18
CA LEU A 94 4.01 -6.31 -0.02
C LEU A 94 3.61 -4.84 0.10
N PHE A 95 3.04 -4.45 1.24
CA PHE A 95 2.64 -3.08 1.47
C PHE A 95 3.82 -2.11 1.55
N ILE A 96 4.91 -2.51 2.19
CA ILE A 96 6.13 -1.71 2.28
C ILE A 96 6.73 -1.50 0.88
N ASP A 97 6.78 -2.54 0.04
CA ASP A 97 7.25 -2.40 -1.35
C ASP A 97 6.35 -1.45 -2.15
N PHE A 98 5.04 -1.61 -2.04
CA PHE A 98 4.08 -0.71 -2.69
C PHE A 98 4.28 0.75 -2.26
N ALA A 99 4.38 1.02 -0.96
CA ALA A 99 4.61 2.37 -0.42
C ALA A 99 5.97 2.93 -0.88
N GLY A 100 7.01 2.10 -0.94
CA GLY A 100 8.34 2.49 -1.44
C GLY A 100 8.36 2.78 -2.94
N GLN A 101 7.57 2.07 -3.76
CA GLN A 101 7.41 2.39 -5.17
C GLN A 101 6.66 3.72 -5.37
N LEU A 102 5.62 3.98 -4.57
CA LEU A 102 4.93 5.26 -4.58
C LEU A 102 5.87 6.42 -4.22
N ASP A 103 6.63 6.31 -3.12
CA ASP A 103 7.58 7.34 -2.69
C ASP A 103 8.66 7.60 -3.75
N ARG A 104 9.19 6.55 -4.38
CA ARG A 104 10.16 6.69 -5.48
C ARG A 104 9.57 7.42 -6.68
N ALA A 105 8.37 7.07 -7.12
CA ALA A 105 7.70 7.78 -8.22
C ALA A 105 7.38 9.24 -7.89
N MET A 106 7.06 9.55 -6.64
CA MET A 106 6.87 10.91 -6.17
C MET A 106 8.17 11.72 -6.23
N LYS A 107 9.31 11.12 -5.88
CA LYS A 107 10.63 11.77 -5.88
C LYS A 107 11.25 11.92 -7.27
N THR A 108 11.02 10.99 -8.19
CA THR A 108 11.56 11.04 -9.56
C THR A 108 10.78 11.94 -10.50
N THR A 109 9.62 12.44 -10.07
CA THR A 109 8.87 13.44 -10.82
C THR A 109 9.42 14.83 -10.47
N PRO A 110 10.07 15.55 -11.40
CA PRO A 110 10.62 16.87 -11.08
C PRO A 110 9.47 17.80 -10.73
N PHE A 111 9.42 18.21 -9.47
CA PHE A 111 8.73 19.41 -9.05
C PHE A 111 9.31 20.57 -9.87
N PHE A 112 8.43 21.44 -10.35
CA PHE A 112 8.74 22.66 -11.07
C PHE A 112 10.07 23.30 -10.61
N LYS A 113 11.05 23.36 -11.52
CA LYS A 113 11.92 24.53 -11.59
C LYS A 113 11.03 25.65 -12.13
N GLU A 114 10.47 26.45 -11.23
CA GLU A 114 10.12 27.84 -11.55
C GLU A 114 11.34 28.72 -11.24
#